data_AF-A0A8C2PB98-F1
#
_entry.id   AF-A0A8C2PB98-F1
#
_cell.length_a   1.000
_cell.length_b   1.000
_cell.length_c   1.000
_cell.angle_alpha   90.00
_cell.angle_beta   90.00
_cell.angle_gamma   90.00
#
_symmetry.space_group_name_H-M   'P 1'
#
loop_
_entity.id
_entity.type
_entity.pdbx_description
1 polymer ?
#
loop_
_entity_poly.entity_id
_entity_poly.type
_entity_poly.pdbx_seq_one_letter_code
_entity_poly.pdbx_strand_id
1 'polypeptide(L)'
;WSLLCDSQGRPCPAVEELDSDFLAVLSDYPSPDISPPIFRRGEKLRVISDEGGWWKAISLSTGRESYIPGICVARVYHGWLFEGLGRDKAEELLQLPDTKIGSFMIRESETKKGFYSLSVRHRQVKHYRIFRLPNNWYYISPRLTFQCLEDLVNHYSDSKRTQRGQRAQSVWTSPFSATAFGKASPRTCP
;
A
#
# COMPACT_ATOMS: atom_id res chain seq x y z
N TRP A 1 -21.16 19.87 -28.30
CA TRP A 1 -20.49 20.42 -27.11
C TRP A 1 -19.30 19.51 -26.78
N SER A 2 -18.38 19.41 -27.73
CA SER A 2 -17.01 19.95 -27.62
C SER A 2 -16.08 19.04 -26.82
N LEU A 3 -15.62 18.02 -27.54
CA LEU A 3 -14.34 17.35 -27.35
C LEU A 3 -13.21 18.38 -27.40
N LEU A 4 -12.30 18.33 -26.43
CA LEU A 4 -10.92 18.77 -26.61
C LEU A 4 -10.03 17.56 -26.34
N CYS A 5 -9.67 16.87 -27.42
CA CYS A 5 -8.55 15.94 -27.45
C CYS A 5 -7.26 16.75 -27.38
N ASP A 6 -6.36 16.37 -26.48
CA ASP A 6 -4.94 16.77 -26.53
C ASP A 6 -4.19 15.83 -27.51
N SER A 7 -3.16 16.36 -28.16
CA SER A 7 -2.46 15.82 -29.34
C SER A 7 -1.56 14.61 -29.06
N GLN A 8 -1.60 14.04 -27.86
CA GLN A 8 -0.88 12.81 -27.50
C GLN A 8 -1.75 11.88 -26.66
N GLY A 9 -2.99 11.65 -27.09
CA GLY A 9 -3.95 10.70 -26.50
C GLY A 9 -3.45 9.26 -26.39
N ARG A 10 -2.45 9.02 -25.55
CA ARG A 10 -2.17 7.72 -24.96
C ARG A 10 -3.03 7.63 -23.70
N PRO A 11 -3.99 6.70 -23.62
CA PRO A 11 -4.36 6.16 -22.33
C PRO A 11 -3.06 5.74 -21.65
N CYS A 12 -2.91 6.02 -20.35
CA CYS A 12 -1.91 5.30 -19.56
C CYS A 12 -2.05 3.83 -19.94
N PRO A 13 -0.99 3.12 -20.37
CA PRO A 13 -1.15 1.72 -20.68
C PRO A 13 -1.73 1.10 -19.42
N ALA A 14 -2.93 0.52 -19.54
CA ALA A 14 -3.42 -0.41 -18.54
C ALA A 14 -2.44 -1.59 -18.65
N VAL A 15 -1.32 -1.46 -17.94
CA VAL A 15 -0.25 -2.44 -17.96
C VAL A 15 -0.88 -3.72 -17.44
N GLU A 16 -0.70 -4.79 -18.21
CA GLU A 16 -1.10 -6.14 -17.88
C GLU A 16 -0.42 -6.61 -16.57
N GLU A 17 -0.91 -6.16 -15.42
CA GLU A 17 -0.34 -6.46 -14.10
C GLU A 17 -1.39 -7.02 -13.14
N LEU A 18 -2.15 -8.04 -13.58
CA LEU A 18 -3.03 -8.78 -12.67
C LEU A 18 -2.26 -9.57 -11.60
N ASP A 19 -0.92 -9.62 -11.68
CA ASP A 19 -0.02 -10.21 -10.67
C ASP A 19 0.43 -9.23 -9.57
N SER A 20 0.20 -7.92 -9.77
CA SER A 20 0.56 -6.88 -8.78
C SER A 20 -0.57 -6.55 -7.80
N ASP A 21 -1.78 -7.03 -8.10
CA ASP A 21 -2.99 -6.78 -7.33
C ASP A 21 -3.36 -8.01 -6.47
N PHE A 22 -3.22 -7.89 -5.15
CA PHE A 22 -3.54 -8.98 -4.22
C PHE A 22 -4.15 -8.45 -2.93
N LEU A 23 -4.79 -9.33 -2.16
CA LEU A 23 -5.16 -9.02 -0.78
C LEU A 23 -4.02 -9.37 0.16
N ALA A 24 -3.58 -8.42 0.96
CA ALA A 24 -2.71 -8.68 2.09
C ALA A 24 -3.53 -8.93 3.36
N VAL A 25 -3.28 -10.04 4.03
CA VAL A 25 -3.92 -10.36 5.31
C VAL A 25 -3.32 -9.48 6.41
N LEU A 26 -4.16 -8.65 7.03
CA LEU A 26 -3.74 -7.70 8.08
C LEU A 26 -3.62 -8.35 9.45
N SER A 27 -4.35 -9.43 9.71
CA SER A 27 -4.41 -10.13 10.99
C SER A 27 -4.80 -11.59 10.79
N ASP A 28 -4.35 -12.47 11.68
CA ASP A 28 -4.65 -13.90 11.60
C ASP A 28 -6.17 -14.12 11.61
N TYR A 29 -6.66 -14.93 10.66
CA TYR A 29 -8.07 -15.23 10.53
C TYR A 29 -8.34 -16.72 10.28
N PRO A 30 -9.27 -17.34 11.03
CA PRO A 30 -9.91 -16.81 12.25
C PRO A 30 -8.88 -16.52 13.36
N SER A 31 -9.28 -15.76 14.39
CA SER A 31 -8.38 -15.48 15.51
C SER A 31 -7.87 -16.81 16.11
N PRO A 32 -6.58 -16.92 16.47
CA PRO A 32 -6.03 -18.11 17.13
C PRO A 32 -6.80 -18.55 18.38
N ASP A 33 -7.49 -17.61 19.04
CA ASP A 33 -8.32 -17.87 20.23
C ASP A 33 -9.60 -18.67 19.90
N ILE A 34 -10.05 -18.60 18.64
CA ILE A 34 -11.27 -19.27 18.16
C ILE A 34 -10.90 -20.60 17.50
N SER A 35 -9.93 -20.57 16.59
CA SER A 35 -9.48 -21.75 15.85
C SER A 35 -8.10 -21.52 15.22
N PRO A 36 -7.42 -22.59 14.77
CA PRO A 36 -6.19 -22.44 14.00
C PRO A 36 -6.43 -21.55 12.77
N PRO A 37 -5.62 -20.50 12.56
CA PRO A 37 -5.86 -19.53 11.49
C PRO A 37 -5.71 -20.21 10.13
N ILE A 38 -6.71 -19.98 9.28
CA ILE A 38 -6.74 -20.43 7.89
C ILE A 38 -5.82 -19.54 7.06
N PHE A 39 -5.92 -18.23 7.28
CA PHE A 39 -5.09 -17.21 6.68
C PHE A 39 -4.25 -16.57 7.77
N ARG A 40 -2.94 -16.51 7.53
CA ARG A 40 -2.02 -15.86 8.46
C ARG A 40 -1.78 -14.42 8.05
N ARG A 41 -1.55 -13.56 9.03
CA ARG A 41 -1.10 -12.19 8.82
C ARG A 41 0.08 -12.19 7.85
N GLY A 42 -0.04 -11.40 6.79
CA GLY A 42 0.96 -11.25 5.75
C GLY A 42 0.93 -12.23 4.61
N GLU A 43 0.02 -13.19 4.63
CA GLU A 43 -0.26 -13.95 3.43
C GLU A 43 -0.83 -13.05 2.34
N LYS A 44 -0.45 -13.38 1.11
CA LYS A 44 -1.03 -12.79 -0.09
C LYS A 44 -2.16 -13.70 -0.55
N LEU A 45 -3.35 -13.15 -0.70
CA LEU A 45 -4.51 -13.86 -1.21
C LEU A 45 -4.89 -13.30 -2.58
N ARG A 46 -5.34 -14.19 -3.45
CA ARG A 46 -5.99 -13.83 -4.71
C ARG A 46 -7.50 -13.86 -4.50
N VAL A 47 -8.16 -12.78 -4.94
CA VAL A 47 -9.62 -12.64 -4.82
C VAL A 47 -10.31 -13.57 -5.79
N ILE A 48 -11.30 -14.31 -5.31
CA ILE A 48 -12.20 -15.13 -6.11
C ILE A 48 -13.56 -14.43 -6.25
N SER A 49 -14.10 -13.90 -5.15
CA SER A 49 -15.39 -13.19 -5.13
C SER A 49 -15.39 -12.09 -4.07
N ASP A 50 -16.05 -10.97 -4.38
CA ASP A 50 -16.38 -9.88 -3.45
C ASP A 50 -17.88 -9.92 -3.14
N GLU A 51 -18.22 -10.15 -1.88
CA GLU A 51 -19.61 -10.22 -1.40
C GLU A 51 -19.92 -9.01 -0.49
N GLY A 52 -19.38 -7.83 -0.82
CA GLY A 52 -19.73 -6.56 -0.16
C GLY A 52 -19.34 -6.42 1.32
N GLY A 53 -18.48 -7.32 1.83
CA GLY A 53 -18.04 -7.34 3.22
C GLY A 53 -17.29 -8.62 3.59
N TRP A 54 -17.61 -9.70 2.88
CA TRP A 54 -16.86 -10.95 2.91
C TRP A 54 -16.17 -11.18 1.58
N TRP A 55 -14.93 -11.61 1.64
CA TRP A 55 -14.11 -11.88 0.48
C TRP A 55 -13.87 -13.38 0.41
N LYS A 56 -14.23 -13.98 -0.71
CA LYS A 56 -13.80 -15.33 -1.03
C LYS A 56 -12.43 -15.24 -1.67
N ALA A 57 -11.43 -15.85 -1.08
CA ALA A 57 -10.05 -15.73 -1.54
C ALA A 57 -9.28 -17.04 -1.41
N ILE A 58 -8.23 -17.19 -2.24
CA ILE A 58 -7.29 -18.30 -2.18
C ILE A 58 -5.91 -17.80 -1.78
N SER A 59 -5.32 -18.44 -0.77
CA SER A 59 -3.96 -18.14 -0.32
C SER A 59 -2.95 -18.56 -1.37
N LEU A 60 -2.08 -17.63 -1.79
CA LEU A 60 -1.02 -17.91 -2.75
C LEU A 60 0.13 -18.74 -2.15
N SER A 61 0.26 -18.76 -0.82
CA SER A 61 1.26 -19.56 -0.10
C SER A 61 0.78 -20.99 0.15
N THR A 62 -0.46 -21.16 0.58
CA THR A 62 -0.98 -22.47 1.02
C THR A 62 -1.93 -23.12 0.03
N GLY A 63 -2.41 -22.40 -0.99
CA GLY A 63 -3.42 -22.88 -1.93
C GLY A 63 -4.81 -23.06 -1.31
N ARG A 64 -5.03 -22.64 -0.05
CA ARG A 64 -6.30 -22.79 0.65
C ARG A 64 -7.29 -21.73 0.23
N GLU A 65 -8.49 -22.16 -0.13
CA GLU A 65 -9.63 -21.30 -0.42
C GLU A 65 -10.51 -21.17 0.83
N SER A 66 -10.85 -19.93 1.20
CA SER A 66 -11.79 -19.67 2.29
C SER A 66 -12.34 -18.25 2.23
N TYR A 67 -13.28 -17.96 3.13
CA TYR A 67 -13.85 -16.64 3.31
C TYR A 67 -13.08 -15.86 4.38
N ILE A 68 -12.86 -14.57 4.13
CA ILE A 68 -12.24 -13.65 5.08
C ILE A 68 -13.01 -12.32 5.09
N PRO A 69 -13.28 -11.73 6.27
CA PRO A 69 -13.89 -10.41 6.37
C PRO A 69 -13.01 -9.36 5.71
N GLY A 70 -13.63 -8.38 5.03
CA GLY A 70 -12.92 -7.26 4.41
C GLY A 70 -12.06 -6.46 5.38
N ILE A 71 -12.47 -6.38 6.65
CA ILE A 71 -11.72 -5.68 7.71
C ILE A 71 -10.40 -6.37 8.09
N CYS A 72 -10.25 -7.66 7.77
CA CYS A 72 -9.04 -8.42 8.05
C CYS A 72 -8.03 -8.37 6.89
N VAL A 73 -8.37 -7.73 5.77
CA VAL A 73 -7.55 -7.67 4.56
C VAL A 73 -7.38 -6.23 4.07
N ALA A 74 -6.29 -5.96 3.38
CA ALA A 74 -6.14 -4.75 2.58
C ALA A 74 -5.87 -5.15 1.14
N ARG A 75 -6.46 -4.42 0.20
CA ARG A 75 -6.19 -4.62 -1.22
C ARG A 75 -4.95 -3.83 -1.59
N VAL A 76 -3.96 -4.51 -2.16
CA VAL A 76 -2.66 -3.95 -2.48
C VAL A 76 -2.55 -3.84 -3.99
N TYR A 77 -2.27 -2.65 -4.50
CA TYR A 77 -2.02 -2.35 -5.91
C TYR A 77 -0.59 -1.89 -6.09
N HIS A 78 0.07 -2.32 -7.17
CA HIS A 78 1.47 -1.99 -7.52
C HIS A 78 2.49 -2.27 -6.38
N GLY A 79 2.10 -3.05 -5.36
CA GLY A 79 2.91 -3.33 -4.17
C GLY A 79 3.08 -2.17 -3.16
N TRP A 80 2.56 -0.97 -3.42
CA TRP A 80 2.72 0.19 -2.52
C TRP A 80 1.43 0.96 -2.22
N LEU A 81 0.35 0.73 -2.96
CA LEU A 81 -0.95 1.34 -2.73
C LEU A 81 -1.86 0.36 -1.99
N PHE A 82 -2.39 0.77 -0.84
CA PHE A 82 -3.21 -0.04 0.05
C PHE A 82 -4.62 0.57 0.18
N GLU A 83 -5.64 -0.18 -0.18
CA GLU A 83 -7.06 0.12 0.04
C GLU A 83 -7.58 -0.72 1.22
N GLY A 84 -8.39 -0.11 2.09
CA GLY A 84 -8.88 -0.76 3.32
C GLY A 84 -7.85 -0.80 4.47
N LEU A 85 -6.70 -0.11 4.33
CA LEU A 85 -5.69 -0.01 5.38
C LEU A 85 -5.82 1.30 6.18
N GLY A 86 -6.28 1.18 7.42
CA GLY A 86 -6.38 2.32 8.35
C GLY A 86 -5.03 2.86 8.83
N ARG A 87 -5.06 4.05 9.44
CA ARG A 87 -3.86 4.74 9.94
C ARG A 87 -3.12 3.92 10.99
N ASP A 88 -3.84 3.41 11.99
CA ASP A 88 -3.24 2.71 13.12
C ASP A 88 -2.57 1.41 12.68
N LYS A 89 -3.21 0.69 11.75
CA LYS A 89 -2.62 -0.49 11.11
C LYS A 89 -1.37 -0.12 10.30
N ALA A 90 -1.40 0.93 9.48
CA ALA A 90 -0.21 1.37 8.76
C ALA A 90 0.98 1.67 9.70
N GLU A 91 0.71 2.30 10.86
CA GLU A 91 1.74 2.56 11.87
C GLU A 91 2.30 1.27 12.48
N GLU A 92 1.42 0.33 12.87
CA GLU A 92 1.80 -0.98 13.41
C GLU A 92 2.75 -1.74 12.46
N LEU A 93 2.45 -1.70 11.17
CA LEU A 93 3.17 -2.43 10.13
C LEU A 93 4.52 -1.83 9.80
N LEU A 94 4.56 -0.51 9.64
CA LEU A 94 5.80 0.19 9.37
C LEU A 94 6.75 0.11 10.58
N GLN A 95 6.22 -0.06 11.79
CA GLN A 95 7.01 -0.21 13.01
C GLN A 95 7.55 -1.62 13.27
N LEU A 96 7.16 -2.62 12.46
CA LEU A 96 7.71 -3.97 12.58
C LEU A 96 9.25 -3.97 12.51
N PRO A 97 9.93 -4.86 13.25
CA PRO A 97 11.38 -4.88 13.34
C PRO A 97 12.08 -5.23 12.02
N ASP A 98 11.42 -5.96 11.11
CA ASP A 98 11.94 -6.31 9.78
C ASP A 98 11.83 -5.15 8.78
N THR A 99 11.11 -4.08 9.14
CA THR A 99 10.88 -2.94 8.26
C THR A 99 12.05 -1.97 8.33
N LYS A 100 12.66 -1.70 7.17
CA LYS A 100 13.79 -0.77 7.07
C LYS A 100 13.34 0.68 7.19
N ILE A 101 14.23 1.53 7.68
CA ILE A 101 14.02 2.98 7.63
C ILE A 101 13.89 3.40 6.16
N GLY A 102 12.85 4.18 5.90
CA GLY A 102 12.46 4.64 4.57
C GLY A 102 11.51 3.73 3.80
N SER A 103 11.08 2.60 4.39
CA SER A 103 9.94 1.88 3.86
C SER A 103 8.68 2.74 3.88
N PHE A 104 7.91 2.72 2.80
CA PHE A 104 6.71 3.56 2.67
C PHE A 104 5.52 2.78 2.11
N MET A 105 4.32 3.31 2.34
CA MET A 105 3.09 2.84 1.72
C MET A 105 2.16 4.02 1.50
N ILE A 106 1.36 3.98 0.44
CA ILE A 106 0.27 4.91 0.22
C ILE A 106 -1.02 4.19 0.61
N ARG A 107 -1.82 4.78 1.48
CA ARG A 107 -3.13 4.28 1.86
C ARG A 107 -4.23 5.18 1.32
N GLU A 108 -5.30 4.59 0.81
CA GLU A 108 -6.53 5.32 0.52
C GLU A 108 -7.29 5.61 1.84
N SER A 109 -7.95 6.77 1.90
CA SER A 109 -8.77 7.16 3.04
C SER A 109 -10.04 6.31 3.13
N GLU A 110 -10.26 5.67 4.27
CA GLU A 110 -11.45 4.85 4.56
C GLU A 110 -12.76 5.63 4.40
N THR A 111 -12.74 6.93 4.71
CA THR A 111 -13.93 7.80 4.69
C THR A 111 -14.19 8.48 3.34
N LYS A 112 -13.21 8.55 2.44
CA LYS A 112 -13.36 9.30 1.18
C LYS A 112 -12.45 8.74 0.09
N LYS A 113 -13.07 8.04 -0.86
CA LYS A 113 -12.37 7.54 -2.05
C LYS A 113 -11.71 8.68 -2.82
N GLY A 114 -10.51 8.42 -3.35
CA GLY A 114 -9.68 9.40 -4.05
C GLY A 114 -8.86 10.34 -3.15
N PHE A 115 -8.88 10.15 -1.83
CA PHE A 115 -7.98 10.83 -0.89
C PHE A 115 -6.91 9.85 -0.44
N TYR A 116 -5.65 10.21 -0.67
CA TYR A 116 -4.53 9.34 -0.35
C TYR A 116 -3.68 9.94 0.76
N SER A 117 -3.10 9.07 1.58
CA SER A 117 -2.13 9.42 2.61
C SER A 117 -0.92 8.53 2.46
N LEU A 118 0.25 9.13 2.41
CA LEU A 118 1.52 8.43 2.42
C LEU A 118 1.97 8.23 3.87
N SER A 119 2.34 6.99 4.20
CA SER A 119 2.91 6.62 5.50
C SER A 119 4.35 6.15 5.29
N VAL A 120 5.31 6.73 6.01
CA VAL A 120 6.75 6.46 5.83
C VAL A 120 7.39 6.08 7.16
N ARG A 121 8.16 4.98 7.16
CA ARG A 121 8.96 4.53 8.30
C ARG A 121 10.19 5.43 8.49
N HIS A 122 10.25 6.13 9.61
CA HIS A 122 11.44 6.82 10.11
C HIS A 122 11.69 6.40 11.58
N ARG A 123 12.25 7.26 12.43
CA ARG A 123 12.26 7.07 13.90
C ARG A 123 10.83 6.82 14.44
N GLN A 124 9.90 7.63 13.98
CA GLN A 124 8.46 7.46 14.14
C GLN A 124 7.83 7.47 12.74
N VAL A 125 6.68 6.82 12.58
CA VAL A 125 5.98 6.81 11.29
C VAL A 125 5.47 8.20 11.00
N LYS A 126 5.81 8.73 9.81
CA LYS A 126 5.34 10.03 9.35
C LYS A 126 4.22 9.83 8.33
N HIS A 127 3.16 10.62 8.49
CA HIS A 127 2.01 10.63 7.59
C HIS A 127 2.00 11.94 6.80
N TYR A 128 1.93 11.83 5.48
CA TYR A 128 1.81 12.97 4.57
C TYR A 128 0.50 12.85 3.80
N ARG A 129 -0.25 13.95 3.75
CA ARG A 129 -1.46 14.00 2.95
C ARG A 129 -1.09 14.23 1.48
N ILE A 130 -1.61 13.40 0.60
CA ILE A 130 -1.52 13.62 -0.85
C ILE A 130 -2.78 14.37 -1.26
N PHE A 131 -2.59 15.56 -1.79
CA PHE A 131 -3.65 16.40 -2.30
C PHE A 131 -3.86 16.14 -3.79
N ARG A 132 -5.10 16.33 -4.23
CA ARG A 132 -5.49 16.24 -5.63
C ARG A 132 -6.01 17.60 -6.10
N LEU A 133 -5.43 18.11 -7.18
CA LEU A 133 -5.83 19.35 -7.83
C LEU A 133 -7.07 19.14 -8.71
N PRO A 134 -7.80 20.22 -9.08
CA PRO A 134 -8.96 20.13 -9.97
C PRO A 134 -8.65 19.54 -11.36
N ASN A 135 -7.40 19.66 -11.83
CA ASN A 135 -6.90 19.04 -13.06
C ASN A 135 -6.50 17.56 -12.89
N ASN A 136 -6.85 16.93 -11.78
CA ASN A 136 -6.53 15.55 -11.39
C ASN A 136 -5.05 15.25 -11.08
N TRP A 137 -4.21 16.27 -10.95
CA TRP A 137 -2.81 16.07 -10.57
C TRP A 137 -2.65 15.91 -9.06
N TYR A 138 -1.66 15.13 -8.64
CA TYR A 138 -1.34 14.82 -7.25
C TYR A 138 -0.15 15.63 -6.75
N TYR A 139 -0.16 16.02 -5.48
CA TYR A 139 0.99 16.65 -4.84
C TYR A 139 1.03 16.40 -3.33
N ILE A 140 2.24 16.40 -2.77
CA ILE A 140 2.48 16.50 -1.32
C ILE A 140 2.97 17.91 -0.97
N SER A 141 3.85 18.47 -1.81
CA SER A 141 4.34 19.84 -1.74
C SER A 141 3.82 20.62 -2.94
N PRO A 142 3.24 21.82 -2.78
CA PRO A 142 2.68 22.59 -3.91
C PRO A 142 3.69 22.93 -5.01
N ARG A 143 4.98 22.84 -4.71
CA ARG A 143 6.08 23.09 -5.66
C ARG A 143 6.26 21.97 -6.68
N LEU A 144 5.69 20.80 -6.42
CA LEU A 144 5.91 19.61 -7.23
C LEU A 144 4.63 18.80 -7.36
N THR A 145 4.16 18.72 -8.59
CA THR A 145 2.88 18.12 -8.96
C THR A 145 3.12 16.98 -9.96
N PHE A 146 2.25 15.97 -9.92
CA PHE A 146 2.39 14.73 -10.69
C PHE A 146 1.06 14.34 -11.34
N GLN A 147 1.10 13.68 -12.50
CA GLN A 147 -0.12 13.30 -13.22
C GLN A 147 -0.75 12.03 -12.64
N CYS A 148 0.06 11.14 -12.10
CA CYS A 148 -0.39 9.93 -11.41
C CYS A 148 0.39 9.70 -10.09
N LEU A 149 -0.11 8.77 -9.27
CA LEU A 149 0.57 8.38 -8.02
C LEU A 149 1.89 7.66 -8.27
N GLU A 150 2.00 6.95 -9.39
CA GLU A 150 3.23 6.24 -9.78
C GLU A 150 4.37 7.22 -10.03
N ASP A 151 4.15 8.30 -10.78
CA ASP A 151 5.12 9.38 -11.00
C ASP A 151 5.59 9.99 -9.67
N LEU A 152 4.64 10.19 -8.74
CA LEU A 152 4.93 10.69 -7.41
C LEU A 152 5.84 9.72 -6.66
N VAL A 153 5.49 8.42 -6.63
CA VAL A 153 6.31 7.39 -5.98
C VAL A 153 7.69 7.30 -6.61
N ASN A 154 7.78 7.28 -7.94
CA ASN A 154 9.03 7.23 -8.70
C ASN A 154 9.91 8.44 -8.38
N HIS A 155 9.37 9.65 -8.33
CA HIS A 155 10.14 10.84 -8.00
C HIS A 155 10.77 10.80 -6.61
N TYR A 156 10.00 10.39 -5.59
CA TYR A 156 10.51 10.37 -4.22
C TYR A 156 11.32 9.11 -3.90
N SER A 157 11.21 8.04 -4.70
CA SER A 157 12.03 6.82 -4.58
C SER A 157 13.32 6.85 -5.41
N ASP A 158 13.35 7.59 -6.53
CA ASP A 158 14.53 7.72 -7.38
C ASP A 158 15.59 8.60 -6.70
N SER A 159 16.46 7.91 -5.96
CA SER A 159 17.57 8.49 -5.21
C SER A 159 18.79 8.81 -6.09
N LYS A 160 18.69 8.76 -7.43
CA LYS A 160 19.87 8.85 -8.31
C LYS A 160 20.08 10.16 -9.05
N ARG A 161 19.61 11.32 -8.56
CA ARG A 161 20.18 12.59 -9.04
C ARG A 161 19.86 13.79 -8.14
N THR A 162 20.68 14.06 -7.13
CA THR A 162 21.10 15.44 -6.84
C THR A 162 22.43 15.45 -6.07
N GLN A 163 23.33 16.23 -6.63
CA GLN A 163 24.69 16.57 -6.23
C GLN A 163 24.82 16.96 -4.74
N ARG A 164 26.06 16.84 -4.25
CA ARG A 164 26.58 17.43 -3.01
C ARG A 164 25.81 18.71 -2.62
N GLY A 165 25.19 18.72 -1.44
CA GLY A 165 24.89 19.96 -0.73
C GLY A 165 23.43 20.32 -0.45
N GLN A 166 22.43 19.47 -0.72
CA GLN A 166 21.07 19.70 -0.20
C GLN A 166 20.67 18.68 0.86
N ARG A 167 20.38 19.22 2.04
CA ARG A 167 20.21 18.55 3.32
C ARG A 167 18.75 18.05 3.42
N ALA A 168 18.60 16.74 3.51
CA ALA A 168 17.43 16.01 4.06
C ALA A 168 16.04 16.30 3.44
N GLN A 169 15.72 15.66 2.31
CA GLN A 169 14.31 15.45 1.91
C GLN A 169 13.99 14.02 1.41
N SER A 170 14.99 13.22 1.05
CA SER A 170 14.82 11.86 0.54
C SER A 170 14.75 10.85 1.68
N VAL A 171 13.52 10.46 2.05
CA VAL A 171 13.25 9.47 3.11
C VAL A 171 12.76 8.15 2.53
N TRP A 172 12.38 8.05 1.24
CA TRP A 172 11.72 6.85 0.71
C TRP A 172 12.74 5.97 0.00
N THR A 173 12.88 4.75 0.49
CA THR A 173 13.92 3.82 0.02
C THR A 173 13.33 2.60 -0.67
N SER A 174 12.17 2.12 -0.21
CA SER A 174 11.52 0.96 -0.80
C SER A 174 10.01 0.93 -0.47
N PRO A 175 9.16 0.39 -1.36
CA PRO A 175 7.78 0.11 -0.99
C PRO A 175 7.75 -0.89 0.17
N PHE A 176 6.77 -0.74 1.06
CA PHE A 176 6.57 -1.67 2.17
C PHE A 176 6.20 -3.03 1.62
N SER A 177 7.02 -4.03 1.92
CA SER A 177 6.71 -5.40 1.52
C SER A 177 5.54 -5.90 2.35
N ALA A 178 4.41 -6.17 1.70
CA ALA A 178 3.30 -6.85 2.36
C ALA A 178 3.76 -8.16 3.03
N THR A 179 4.70 -8.91 2.46
CA THR A 179 5.19 -10.14 3.11
C THR A 179 5.81 -9.89 4.51
N ALA A 180 6.23 -8.66 4.83
CA ALA A 180 6.73 -8.29 6.16
C ALA A 180 5.65 -8.31 7.26
N PHE A 181 4.36 -8.26 6.90
CA PHE A 181 3.21 -8.43 7.81
C PHE A 181 3.36 -9.65 8.74
N GLY A 182 3.83 -10.80 8.22
CA GLY A 182 3.79 -12.10 8.90
C GLY A 182 5.05 -12.50 9.65
N LYS A 183 6.12 -11.71 9.58
CA LYS A 183 7.34 -11.96 10.34
C LYS A 183 7.16 -11.46 11.77
N ALA A 184 6.49 -12.27 12.59
CA ALA A 184 6.61 -12.12 14.03
C ALA A 184 8.10 -12.17 14.39
N SER A 185 8.55 -11.21 15.18
CA SER A 185 9.83 -11.28 15.87
C SER A 185 9.98 -12.68 16.48
N PRO A 186 11.14 -13.36 16.36
CA PRO A 186 11.35 -14.56 17.15
C PRO A 186 11.17 -14.15 18.60
N ARG A 187 10.11 -14.65 19.24
CA ARG A 187 9.92 -14.51 20.68
C ARG A 187 11.16 -15.15 21.31
N THR A 188 12.07 -14.31 21.78
CA THR A 188 13.07 -14.74 22.76
C THR A 188 12.26 -15.02 24.01
N CYS A 189 12.00 -16.31 24.26
CA CYS A 189 11.46 -16.73 25.54
C CYS A 189 12.47 -16.36 26.64
N PRO A 190 12.01 -15.93 27.83
CA PRO A 190 12.86 -15.74 28.99
C PRO A 190 13.47 -17.06 29.49
#